data_AF-A0AAQ4S386-F1
#
_entry.id   AF-A0AAQ4S386-F1
#
_cell.length_a   1.000
_cell.length_b   1.000
_cell.length_c   1.000
_cell.angle_alpha   90.00
_cell.angle_beta   90.00
_cell.angle_gamma   90.00
#
_symmetry.space_group_name_H-M   'P 1'
#
loop_
_entity.id
_entity.type
_entity.pdbx_description
1 polymer ?
#
loop_
_entity_poly.entity_id
_entity_poly.type
_entity_poly.pdbx_seq_one_letter_code
_entity_poly.pdbx_strand_id
1 'polypeptide(L)'
;MAEDATVVSEETLTSALALMVNLGKVLLETAKHEAQESLEKFVPYKITTLLGLITAGADFYRSIGVKKKTEAEKVWQRFYHNAAVRELVEELLTLESEWDSFLESVDSRLQTTDRQLSGGKIADHLSPDTAFTDGRSGESVTLGRYLGQGQKPLLVLIRHFG
;
A
#
# COMPACT_ATOMS: atom_id res chain seq x y z
N MET A 1 -18.89 -4.98 26.65
CA MET A 1 -19.48 -3.71 26.17
C MET A 1 -19.62 -3.84 24.68
N ALA A 2 -20.85 -3.98 24.18
CA ALA A 2 -21.10 -4.08 22.75
C ALA A 2 -20.95 -2.68 22.16
N GLU A 3 -19.89 -2.47 21.38
CA GLU A 3 -19.84 -1.32 20.48
C GLU A 3 -21.01 -1.47 19.51
N ASP A 4 -21.88 -0.46 19.52
CA ASP A 4 -23.04 -0.34 18.64
C ASP A 4 -22.51 -0.40 17.20
N ALA A 5 -22.69 -1.54 16.54
CA ALA A 5 -22.27 -1.72 15.16
C ALA A 5 -23.17 -0.85 14.31
N THR A 6 -22.70 0.36 13.98
CA THR A 6 -23.32 1.22 12.97
C THR A 6 -23.62 0.37 11.74
N VAL A 7 -24.90 0.13 11.50
CA VAL A 7 -25.36 -0.68 10.38
C VAL A 7 -25.01 0.10 9.11
N VAL A 8 -23.95 -0.31 8.43
CA VAL A 8 -23.54 0.28 7.15
C VAL A 8 -24.68 0.09 6.15
N SER A 9 -25.12 1.17 5.52
CA SER A 9 -26.12 1.09 4.46
C SER A 9 -25.49 0.61 3.15
N GLU A 10 -26.29 -0.02 2.30
CA GLU A 10 -25.87 -0.44 0.97
C GLU A 10 -25.35 0.73 0.13
N GLU A 11 -26.01 1.89 0.21
CA GLU A 11 -25.62 3.11 -0.49
C GLU A 11 -24.25 3.63 -0.03
N THR A 12 -23.99 3.60 1.28
CA THR A 12 -22.69 3.99 1.84
C THR A 12 -21.60 3.02 1.37
N LEU A 13 -21.85 1.71 1.42
CA LEU A 13 -20.90 0.71 0.96
C LEU A 13 -20.59 0.86 -0.54
N THR A 14 -21.62 0.99 -1.36
CA THR A 14 -21.49 1.12 -2.82
C THR A 14 -20.71 2.39 -3.18
N SER A 15 -21.04 3.52 -2.55
CA SER A 15 -20.33 4.79 -2.76
C SER A 15 -18.87 4.72 -2.32
N ALA A 16 -18.61 4.10 -1.17
CA ALA A 16 -17.27 3.92 -0.63
C ALA A 16 -16.40 3.00 -1.50
N LEU A 17 -16.96 1.88 -1.97
CA LEU A 17 -16.28 0.97 -2.90
C LEU A 17 -15.97 1.66 -4.22
N ALA A 18 -16.95 2.36 -4.82
CA ALA A 18 -16.75 3.07 -6.08
C ALA A 18 -15.65 4.14 -5.96
N LEU A 19 -15.63 4.90 -4.86
CA LEU A 19 -14.59 5.88 -4.60
C LEU A 19 -13.21 5.22 -4.48
N MET A 20 -13.09 4.14 -3.70
CA MET A 20 -11.83 3.41 -3.51
C MET A 20 -11.29 2.86 -4.84
N VAL A 21 -12.15 2.21 -5.63
CA VAL A 21 -11.78 1.64 -6.93
C VAL A 21 -11.32 2.73 -7.89
N ASN A 22 -12.08 3.83 -8.00
CA ASN A 22 -11.73 4.93 -8.91
C ASN A 22 -10.42 5.62 -8.52
N LEU A 23 -10.23 5.93 -7.23
CA LEU A 23 -8.98 6.52 -6.75
C LEU A 23 -7.80 5.59 -6.98
N GLY A 24 -7.95 4.31 -6.64
CA GLY A 24 -6.87 3.34 -6.81
C GLY A 24 -6.50 3.12 -8.29
N LYS A 25 -7.45 3.16 -9.23
CA LYS A 25 -7.18 3.13 -10.68
C LYS A 25 -6.40 4.37 -11.13
N VAL A 26 -6.82 5.57 -10.73
CA VAL A 26 -6.13 6.84 -11.07
C VAL A 26 -4.70 6.83 -10.53
N LEU A 27 -4.52 6.39 -9.29
CA LEU A 27 -3.21 6.29 -8.66
C LEU A 27 -2.32 5.25 -9.37
N LEU A 28 -2.88 4.13 -9.81
CA LEU A 28 -2.15 3.09 -10.53
C LEU A 28 -1.66 3.60 -11.88
N GLU A 29 -2.53 4.25 -12.67
CA GLU A 29 -2.14 4.81 -13.96
C GLU A 29 -1.10 5.93 -13.81
N THR A 30 -1.25 6.76 -12.78
CA THR A 30 -0.22 7.75 -12.41
C THR A 30 1.10 7.05 -12.10
N ALA A 31 1.09 6.05 -11.22
CA ALA A 31 2.30 5.31 -10.85
C ALA A 31 2.96 4.63 -12.05
N LYS A 32 2.19 4.01 -12.95
CA LYS A 32 2.68 3.41 -14.20
C LYS A 32 3.37 4.45 -15.08
N HIS A 33 2.74 5.60 -15.32
CA HIS A 33 3.30 6.68 -16.12
C HIS A 33 4.62 7.17 -15.52
N GLU A 34 4.64 7.42 -14.22
CA GLU A 34 5.82 7.92 -13.53
C GLU A 34 6.98 6.92 -13.51
N ALA A 35 6.68 5.63 -13.33
CA ALA A 35 7.66 4.55 -13.41
C ALA A 35 8.23 4.40 -14.83
N GLN A 36 7.43 4.65 -15.88
CA GLN A 36 7.90 4.67 -17.26
C GLN A 36 8.83 5.86 -17.53
N GLU A 37 8.52 7.05 -16.99
CA GLU A 37 9.38 8.24 -17.16
C GLU A 37 10.76 8.06 -16.50
N SER A 38 10.81 7.55 -15.27
CA SER A 38 12.06 7.29 -14.57
C SER A 38 11.85 6.42 -13.33
N LEU A 39 12.26 5.15 -13.42
CA LEU A 39 12.27 4.23 -12.27
C LEU A 39 13.14 4.75 -11.12
N GLU A 40 14.29 5.35 -11.42
CA GLU A 40 15.23 5.90 -10.43
C GLU A 40 14.64 7.07 -9.63
N LYS A 41 13.71 7.84 -10.21
CA LYS A 41 12.99 8.91 -9.50
C LYS A 41 11.69 8.43 -8.88
N PHE A 42 11.08 7.38 -9.43
CA PHE A 42 9.84 6.80 -8.94
C PHE A 42 9.99 6.28 -7.51
N VAL A 43 11.06 5.53 -7.23
CA VAL A 43 11.25 4.85 -5.94
C VAL A 43 11.54 5.80 -4.77
N PRO A 44 12.49 6.75 -4.86
CA PRO A 44 12.85 7.59 -3.71
C PRO A 44 11.88 8.76 -3.52
N TYR A 45 11.28 9.26 -4.61
CA TYR A 45 10.53 10.52 -4.59
C TYR A 45 9.01 10.34 -4.78
N LYS A 46 8.53 9.18 -5.23
CA LYS A 46 7.11 8.98 -5.59
C LYS A 46 6.37 7.91 -4.78
N ILE A 47 6.88 7.65 -3.58
CA ILE A 47 6.15 7.06 -2.43
C ILE A 47 4.78 7.73 -2.23
N THR A 48 4.55 8.94 -2.76
CA THR A 48 3.27 9.65 -2.77
C THR A 48 2.10 8.88 -3.39
N THR A 49 2.28 8.14 -4.48
CA THR A 49 1.17 7.38 -5.10
C THR A 49 0.76 6.18 -4.25
N LEU A 50 1.74 5.46 -3.69
CA LEU A 50 1.51 4.37 -2.74
C LEU A 50 0.92 4.88 -1.41
N LEU A 51 1.40 6.00 -0.89
CA LEU A 51 0.79 6.66 0.28
C LEU A 51 -0.64 7.12 -0.01
N GLY A 52 -0.90 7.58 -1.24
CA GLY A 52 -2.24 7.90 -1.72
C GLY A 52 -3.16 6.69 -1.66
N LEU A 53 -2.70 5.52 -2.10
CA LEU A 53 -3.46 4.28 -2.07
C LEU A 53 -3.73 3.82 -0.64
N ILE A 54 -2.73 3.89 0.25
CA ILE A 54 -2.88 3.57 1.68
C ILE A 54 -3.91 4.50 2.32
N THR A 55 -3.87 5.79 2.00
CA THR A 55 -4.83 6.79 2.51
C THR A 55 -6.24 6.49 2.03
N ALA A 56 -6.41 6.20 0.73
CA ALA A 56 -7.70 5.82 0.16
C ALA A 56 -8.28 4.56 0.83
N GLY A 57 -7.45 3.53 1.06
CA GLY A 57 -7.87 2.33 1.77
C GLY A 57 -8.26 2.58 3.22
N ALA A 58 -7.53 3.44 3.93
CA ALA A 58 -7.86 3.83 5.29
C ALA A 58 -9.19 4.60 5.37
N ASP A 59 -9.43 5.50 4.42
CA ASP A 59 -10.68 6.27 4.33
C ASP A 59 -11.85 5.39 3.92
N PHE A 60 -11.63 4.41 3.03
CA PHE A 60 -12.61 3.37 2.72
C PHE A 60 -13.04 2.62 3.99
N TYR A 61 -12.10 2.05 4.75
CA TYR A 61 -12.43 1.33 5.99
C TYR A 61 -13.14 2.21 7.01
N ARG A 62 -12.71 3.47 7.16
CA ARG A 62 -13.37 4.43 8.04
C ARG A 62 -14.81 4.70 7.61
N SER A 63 -15.06 4.86 6.31
CA SER A 63 -16.39 5.17 5.76
C SER A 63 -17.41 4.06 5.99
N ILE A 64 -16.96 2.80 6.10
CA ILE A 64 -17.80 1.64 6.41
C ILE A 64 -17.65 1.18 7.87
N GLY A 65 -17.00 1.98 8.73
CA GLY A 65 -16.91 1.72 10.17
C GLY A 65 -16.08 0.49 10.57
N VAL A 66 -15.14 0.05 9.73
CA VAL A 66 -14.27 -1.11 10.00
C VAL A 66 -12.82 -0.70 10.16
N LYS A 67 -11.99 -1.59 10.71
CA LYS A 67 -10.54 -1.36 10.88
C LYS A 67 -9.68 -2.34 10.11
N LYS A 68 -10.26 -3.45 9.64
CA LYS A 68 -9.54 -4.56 9.00
C LYS A 68 -10.21 -4.99 7.71
N LYS A 69 -9.42 -5.49 6.76
CA LYS A 69 -9.91 -6.12 5.52
C LYS A 69 -10.94 -7.21 5.78
N THR A 70 -10.67 -8.11 6.72
CA THR A 70 -11.59 -9.21 7.08
C THR A 70 -12.94 -8.73 7.64
N GLU A 71 -12.99 -7.51 8.20
CA GLU A 71 -14.25 -6.89 8.65
C GLU A 71 -14.98 -6.26 7.46
N ALA A 72 -14.27 -5.56 6.57
CA ALA A 72 -14.82 -5.05 5.31
C ALA A 72 -15.44 -6.17 4.46
N GLU A 73 -14.77 -7.32 4.37
CA GLU A 73 -15.26 -8.52 3.69
C GLU A 73 -16.62 -8.99 4.24
N LYS A 74 -16.74 -9.04 5.56
CA LYS A 74 -18.00 -9.41 6.21
C LYS A 74 -19.10 -8.38 5.97
N VAL A 75 -18.75 -7.11 5.80
CA VAL A 75 -19.70 -6.03 5.49
C VAL A 75 -20.23 -6.22 4.07
N TRP A 76 -19.38 -6.30 3.04
CA TRP A 76 -19.86 -6.38 1.66
C TRP A 76 -20.52 -7.72 1.32
N GLN A 77 -20.11 -8.83 1.96
CA GLN A 77 -20.77 -10.14 1.77
C GLN A 77 -22.26 -10.11 2.11
N ARG A 78 -22.67 -9.27 3.07
CA ARG A 78 -24.10 -9.09 3.43
C ARG A 78 -24.92 -8.50 2.27
N PHE A 79 -24.27 -7.73 1.40
CA PHE A 79 -24.88 -7.03 0.28
C PHE A 79 -24.62 -7.70 -1.08
N TYR A 80 -24.13 -8.95 -1.12
CA TYR A 80 -23.89 -9.69 -2.37
C TYR A 80 -25.16 -10.03 -3.18
N HIS A 81 -26.34 -9.80 -2.62
CA HIS A 81 -27.58 -9.85 -3.38
C HIS A 81 -27.69 -8.67 -4.37
N ASN A 82 -26.97 -7.57 -4.14
CA ASN A 82 -26.88 -6.44 -5.06
C ASN A 82 -25.77 -6.67 -6.10
N ALA A 83 -26.11 -6.54 -7.38
CA ALA A 83 -25.17 -6.70 -8.49
C ALA A 83 -24.04 -5.66 -8.49
N ALA A 84 -24.34 -4.39 -8.23
CA ALA A 84 -23.36 -3.30 -8.20
C ALA A 84 -22.30 -3.52 -7.10
N VAL A 85 -22.71 -4.04 -5.93
CA VAL A 85 -21.75 -4.38 -4.86
C VAL A 85 -20.82 -5.50 -5.32
N ARG A 86 -21.34 -6.56 -5.97
CA ARG A 86 -20.50 -7.65 -6.49
C ARG A 86 -19.51 -7.16 -7.54
N GLU A 87 -19.99 -6.37 -8.50
CA GLU A 87 -19.16 -5.79 -9.57
C GLU A 87 -18.04 -4.93 -8.99
N LEU A 88 -18.36 -4.02 -8.07
CA LEU A 88 -17.37 -3.16 -7.43
C LEU A 88 -16.35 -3.92 -6.58
N VAL A 89 -16.77 -5.00 -5.91
CA VAL A 89 -15.83 -5.86 -5.16
C VAL A 89 -14.92 -6.63 -6.12
N GLU A 90 -15.45 -7.13 -7.24
CA GLU A 90 -14.65 -7.82 -8.26
C GLU A 90 -13.64 -6.86 -8.92
N GLU A 91 -14.06 -5.61 -9.19
CA GLU A 91 -13.17 -4.54 -9.64
C GLU A 91 -12.09 -4.21 -8.61
N LEU A 92 -12.43 -4.15 -7.32
CA LEU A 92 -11.46 -3.92 -6.25
C LEU A 92 -10.40 -5.03 -6.18
N LEU A 93 -10.82 -6.29 -6.27
CA LEU A 93 -9.88 -7.44 -6.25
C LEU A 93 -9.00 -7.50 -7.50
N THR A 94 -9.57 -7.14 -8.66
CA THR A 94 -8.80 -6.99 -9.90
C THR A 94 -7.76 -5.89 -9.75
N LEU A 95 -8.17 -4.73 -9.22
CA LEU A 95 -7.27 -3.60 -8.96
C LEU A 95 -6.14 -3.96 -7.98
N GLU A 96 -6.42 -4.72 -6.91
CA GLU A 96 -5.38 -5.25 -6.01
C GLU A 96 -4.36 -6.09 -6.79
N SER A 97 -4.83 -6.99 -7.66
CA SER A 97 -3.96 -7.85 -8.49
C SER A 97 -3.13 -7.06 -9.51
N GLU A 98 -3.70 -6.00 -10.08
CA GLU A 98 -2.99 -5.11 -11.00
C GLU A 98 -1.91 -4.28 -10.29
N TRP A 99 -2.19 -3.81 -9.07
CA TRP A 99 -1.20 -3.14 -8.23
C TRP A 99 -0.05 -4.08 -7.88
N ASP A 100 -0.35 -5.31 -7.46
CA ASP A 100 0.67 -6.31 -7.13
C ASP A 100 1.55 -6.61 -8.36
N SER A 101 0.93 -6.85 -9.52
CA SER A 101 1.65 -7.10 -10.77
C SER A 101 2.51 -5.92 -11.21
N PHE A 102 2.00 -4.69 -11.03
CA PHE A 102 2.76 -3.48 -11.32
C PHE A 102 3.98 -3.36 -10.40
N LEU A 103 3.81 -3.55 -9.10
CA LEU A 103 4.90 -3.51 -8.12
C LEU A 103 5.95 -4.58 -8.40
N GLU A 104 5.54 -5.81 -8.69
CA GLU A 104 6.45 -6.87 -9.12
C GLU A 104 7.25 -6.49 -10.39
N SER A 105 6.61 -5.81 -11.35
CA SER A 105 7.29 -5.33 -12.57
C SER A 105 8.30 -4.21 -12.28
N VAL A 106 7.99 -3.34 -11.31
CA VAL A 106 8.90 -2.28 -10.86
C VAL A 106 10.10 -2.95 -10.20
N ASP A 107 9.88 -3.86 -9.26
CA ASP A 107 10.92 -4.61 -8.56
C ASP A 107 11.84 -5.35 -9.54
N SER A 108 11.28 -6.10 -10.49
CA SER A 108 12.05 -6.85 -11.50
C SER A 108 12.95 -5.94 -12.34
N ARG A 109 12.43 -4.81 -12.83
CA ARG A 109 13.21 -3.86 -13.63
C ARG A 109 14.33 -3.22 -12.83
N LEU A 110 14.12 -3.00 -11.53
CA LEU A 110 15.12 -2.40 -10.68
C LEU A 110 16.21 -3.40 -10.29
N GLN A 111 15.85 -4.66 -10.03
CA GLN A 111 16.81 -5.75 -9.87
C GLN A 111 17.67 -5.97 -11.13
N THR A 112 17.11 -5.77 -12.33
CA THR A 112 17.95 -5.85 -13.55
C THR A 112 18.98 -4.73 -13.65
N THR A 113 18.70 -3.57 -13.05
CA THR A 113 19.65 -2.45 -12.95
C THR A 113 20.72 -2.73 -11.89
N ASP A 114 20.36 -3.44 -10.82
CA ASP A 114 21.21 -3.74 -9.67
C ASP A 114 21.85 -5.15 -9.74
N ARG A 115 22.46 -5.48 -10.88
CA ARG A 115 23.21 -6.75 -11.06
C ARG A 115 24.37 -6.95 -10.06
N GLN A 116 24.68 -5.96 -9.21
CA GLN A 116 25.78 -6.03 -8.23
C GLN A 116 25.43 -6.72 -6.91
N LEU A 117 24.16 -6.97 -6.57
CA LEU A 117 23.77 -7.44 -5.24
C LEU A 117 23.31 -8.91 -5.16
N SER A 118 23.42 -9.66 -6.27
CA SER A 118 23.06 -11.08 -6.38
C SER A 118 24.00 -12.06 -5.63
N GLY A 119 24.55 -11.65 -4.47
CA GLY A 119 25.44 -12.47 -3.64
C GLY A 119 25.29 -12.33 -2.12
N GLY A 120 24.35 -11.50 -1.63
CA GLY A 120 24.16 -11.29 -0.18
C GLY A 120 23.38 -12.42 0.48
N LYS A 121 23.87 -12.93 1.63
CA LYS A 121 23.06 -13.80 2.50
C LYS A 121 21.89 -12.99 3.06
N ILE A 122 20.68 -13.55 3.01
CA ILE A 122 19.52 -13.02 3.72
C ILE A 122 19.90 -12.87 5.19
N ALA A 123 19.81 -11.65 5.72
CA ALA A 123 20.12 -11.38 7.12
C ALA A 123 18.88 -11.68 7.97
N ASP A 124 19.02 -12.57 8.95
CA ASP A 124 17.93 -12.93 9.88
C ASP A 124 17.58 -11.78 10.84
N HIS A 125 18.52 -10.86 11.08
CA HIS A 125 18.40 -9.74 11.99
C HIS A 125 19.09 -8.48 11.46
N LEU A 126 18.52 -7.31 11.77
CA LEU A 126 19.05 -5.99 11.40
C LEU A 126 19.49 -5.26 12.67
N SER A 127 20.74 -4.78 12.71
CA SER A 127 21.26 -4.07 13.88
C SER A 127 20.67 -2.66 13.96
N PRO A 128 20.39 -2.13 15.18
CA PRO A 128 20.08 -0.71 15.36
C PRO A 128 21.17 0.21 14.81
N ASP A 129 22.41 -0.25 14.77
CA ASP A 129 23.56 0.49 14.26
C ASP A 129 23.73 0.36 12.73
N THR A 130 22.85 -0.39 12.06
CA THR A 130 22.87 -0.50 10.59
C THR A 130 22.67 0.90 9.99
N ALA A 131 23.62 1.30 9.15
CA ALA A 131 23.59 2.57 8.44
C ALA A 131 22.63 2.49 7.24
N PHE A 132 21.78 3.50 7.13
CA PHE A 132 20.87 3.75 6.01
C PHE A 132 21.17 5.14 5.45
N THR A 133 20.66 5.40 4.25
CA THR A 133 20.62 6.74 3.66
C THR A 133 19.20 7.26 3.78
N ASP A 134 19.00 8.42 4.41
CA ASP A 134 17.72 9.10 4.38
C ASP A 134 17.40 9.51 2.94
N GLY A 135 16.33 8.96 2.36
CA GLY A 135 15.98 9.20 0.96
C GLY A 135 15.60 10.65 0.63
N ARG A 136 15.29 11.48 1.63
CA ARG A 136 14.93 12.89 1.45
C ARG A 136 16.14 13.81 1.59
N SER A 137 16.98 13.59 2.60
CA SER A 137 18.14 14.47 2.87
C SER A 137 19.46 13.96 2.28
N GLY A 138 19.54 12.67 1.94
CA GLY A 138 20.79 12.02 1.54
C GLY A 138 21.76 11.79 2.70
N GLU A 139 21.38 12.11 3.94
CA GLU A 139 22.23 11.92 5.11
C GLU A 139 22.35 10.44 5.48
N SER A 140 23.51 10.07 6.03
CA SER A 140 23.67 8.75 6.66
C SER A 140 22.98 8.76 8.03
N VAL A 141 22.07 7.82 8.23
CA VAL A 141 21.27 7.65 9.46
C VAL A 141 21.35 6.20 9.93
N THR A 142 21.06 5.93 11.20
CA THR A 142 20.99 4.55 11.73
C THR A 142 19.56 4.15 12.02
N LEU A 143 19.25 2.85 11.97
CA LEU A 143 17.92 2.34 12.33
C LEU A 143 17.51 2.75 13.75
N GLY A 144 18.47 2.71 14.68
CA GLY A 144 18.29 3.11 16.07
C GLY A 144 17.85 4.57 16.25
N ARG A 145 18.11 5.46 15.28
CA ARG A 145 17.60 6.84 15.30
C ARG A 145 16.06 6.88 15.26
N TYR A 146 15.43 5.88 14.64
CA TYR A 146 13.97 5.78 14.51
C TYR A 146 13.36 4.79 15.52
N LEU A 147 14.16 3.90 16.10
CA LEU A 147 13.75 2.92 17.10
C LEU A 147 14.22 3.35 18.50
N GLY A 148 13.34 3.87 19.35
CA GLY A 148 13.68 3.99 20.79
C GLY A 148 13.18 5.19 21.61
N GLN A 149 12.30 6.06 21.08
CA GLN A 149 11.87 7.26 21.83
C GLN A 149 10.44 7.18 22.40
N GLY A 150 9.97 5.98 22.77
CA GLY A 150 8.58 5.76 23.20
C GLY A 150 7.55 5.91 22.07
N GLN A 151 8.00 6.14 20.84
CA GLN A 151 7.16 6.12 19.64
C GLN A 151 6.98 4.69 19.14
N LYS A 152 5.84 4.42 18.49
CA LYS A 152 5.56 3.18 17.78
C LYS A 152 5.77 3.44 16.28
N PRO A 153 7.00 3.28 15.75
CA PRO A 153 7.26 3.53 14.35
C PRO A 153 6.51 2.50 13.50
N LEU A 154 5.81 2.97 12.46
CA LEU A 154 5.35 2.12 11.37
C LEU A 154 6.48 2.04 10.34
N LEU A 155 7.20 0.93 10.36
CA LEU A 155 8.22 0.65 9.36
C LEU A 155 7.54 -0.04 8.16
N VAL A 156 7.41 0.69 7.06
CA VAL A 156 6.98 0.11 5.77
C VAL A 156 8.24 -0.29 5.03
N LEU A 157 8.61 -1.57 5.15
CA LEU A 157 9.64 -2.17 4.31
C LEU A 157 9.02 -2.44 2.94
N ILE A 158 9.15 -1.47 2.04
CA ILE A 158 8.98 -1.75 0.62
C ILE A 158 10.13 -2.70 0.28
N ARG A 159 9.80 -3.91 -0.21
CA ARG A 159 10.76 -4.97 -0.50
C ARG A 159 11.97 -4.36 -1.21
N HIS A 160 13.16 -4.46 -0.59
CA HIS A 160 14.43 -3.96 -1.12
C HIS A 160 14.62 -4.47 -2.56
N PHE A 161 14.95 -3.67 -3.58
CA PHE A 161 15.98 -2.62 -3.65
C PHE A 161 17.28 -3.02 -2.97
N GLY A 162 17.80 -4.10 -3.51
CA GLY A 162 19.21 -4.43 -3.66
C GLY A 162 19.31 -5.33 -4.88
#